data_AF-A0A957USY5-F1
#
_entry.id   AF-A0A957USY5-F1
#
_cell.length_a   1.000
_cell.length_b   1.000
_cell.length_c   1.000
_cell.angle_alpha   90.00
_cell.angle_beta   90.00
_cell.angle_gamma   90.00
#
_symmetry.space_group_name_H-M   'P 1'
#
loop_
_entity.id
_entity.type
_entity.pdbx_description
1 polymer ?
#
loop_
_entity_poly.entity_id
_entity_poly.type
_entity_poly.pdbx_seq_one_letter_code
_entity_poly.pdbx_strand_id
1 'polypeptide(L)'
;ASSSNQQPWFFIVGQRGSRTFERMVDCLMEGNVVWASKASALIFTVASLKSARNDRPNRVALYDLGQAVQNMAVQATALGLHIHQMGGIHVDKINAEFQIPPDHTVVTAIAIGYVGDPESLENERHREGELATRTRKPLREFVFGGNWGEEMGIRE
;
A
#
# COMPACT_ATOMS: atom_id res chain seq x y z
N ALA A 1 -6.98 12.37 5.44
CA ALA A 1 -8.35 12.83 5.82
C ALA A 1 -9.27 11.61 5.85
N SER A 2 -10.34 11.61 6.64
CA SER A 2 -11.32 10.50 6.73
C SER A 2 -12.74 11.00 6.92
N SER A 3 -13.73 10.21 6.50
CA SER A 3 -15.14 10.49 6.77
C SER A 3 -15.41 10.66 8.27
N SER A 4 -16.08 11.76 8.64
CA SER A 4 -16.38 12.13 10.04
C SER A 4 -15.18 12.06 11.00
N ASN A 5 -13.96 12.27 10.50
CA ASN A 5 -12.72 12.13 11.27
C ASN A 5 -12.56 10.76 11.98
N GLN A 6 -13.11 9.68 11.42
CA GLN A 6 -13.07 8.35 12.03
C GLN A 6 -11.68 7.71 12.06
N GLN A 7 -10.78 8.11 11.17
CA GLN A 7 -9.39 7.64 11.13
C GLN A 7 -9.26 6.12 11.25
N PRO A 8 -9.90 5.34 10.35
CA PRO A 8 -10.04 3.89 10.51
C PRO A 8 -8.74 3.09 10.30
N TRP A 9 -7.64 3.77 9.98
CA TRP A 9 -6.37 3.18 9.60
C TRP A 9 -5.50 2.84 10.82
N PHE A 10 -4.77 1.73 10.69
CA PHE A 10 -3.74 1.28 11.62
C PHE A 10 -2.52 0.84 10.82
N PHE A 11 -1.33 0.98 11.42
CA PHE A 11 -0.07 0.65 10.78
C PHE A 11 0.79 -0.19 11.72
N ILE A 12 1.24 -1.35 11.25
CA ILE A 12 2.23 -2.17 11.95
C ILE A 12 3.56 -1.96 11.24
N VAL A 13 4.56 -1.45 11.97
CA VAL A 13 5.84 -1.04 11.39
C VAL A 13 6.97 -1.93 11.90
N GLY A 14 7.74 -2.49 10.99
CA GLY A 14 9.00 -3.17 11.29
C GLY A 14 10.16 -2.44 10.62
N GLN A 15 11.19 -2.10 11.38
CA GLN A 15 12.46 -1.58 10.83
C GLN A 15 13.41 -2.74 10.54
N ARG A 16 14.18 -2.66 9.45
CA ARG A 16 15.13 -3.72 9.07
C ARG A 16 16.07 -4.06 10.23
N GLY A 17 16.25 -5.36 10.47
CA GLY A 17 17.02 -5.90 11.61
C GLY A 17 16.22 -6.05 12.90
N SER A 18 14.94 -5.64 12.93
CA SER A 18 14.04 -5.98 14.03
C SER A 18 13.34 -7.32 13.80
N ARG A 19 13.01 -8.01 14.89
CA ARG A 19 12.16 -9.21 14.86
C ARG A 19 10.83 -8.96 14.17
N THR A 20 10.25 -7.76 14.31
CA THR A 20 9.00 -7.40 13.61
C THR A 20 9.20 -7.43 12.10
N PHE A 21 10.29 -6.87 11.59
CA PHE A 21 10.57 -6.86 10.16
C PHE A 21 10.74 -8.27 9.60
N GLU A 22 11.47 -9.15 10.29
CA GLU A 22 11.64 -10.56 9.89
C GLU A 22 10.27 -11.26 9.76
N ARG A 23 9.42 -11.13 10.79
CA ARG A 23 8.05 -11.67 10.77
C ARG A 23 7.21 -11.10 9.63
N MET A 24 7.41 -9.83 9.29
CA MET A 24 6.71 -9.18 8.17
C MET A 24 7.19 -9.72 6.82
N VAL A 25 8.50 -9.90 6.63
CA VAL A 25 9.07 -10.50 5.41
C VAL A 25 8.50 -11.89 5.18
N ASP A 26 8.40 -12.70 6.23
CA ASP A 26 7.82 -14.06 6.17
C ASP A 26 6.35 -14.08 5.73
N CYS A 27 5.65 -12.96 5.84
CA CYS A 27 4.25 -12.84 5.43
C CYS A 27 4.05 -12.30 4.01
N LEU A 28 5.12 -11.94 3.31
CA LEU A 28 5.05 -11.50 1.92
C LEU A 28 5.04 -12.72 0.98
N MET A 29 4.38 -12.58 -0.17
CA MET A 29 4.53 -13.56 -1.26
C MET A 29 5.95 -13.53 -1.81
N GLU A 30 6.44 -14.66 -2.31
CA GLU A 30 7.83 -14.86 -2.76
C GLU A 30 8.33 -13.77 -3.72
N GLY A 31 7.50 -13.40 -4.71
CA GLY A 31 7.85 -12.34 -5.67
C GLY A 31 8.11 -10.97 -5.03
N ASN A 32 7.51 -10.68 -3.88
CA ASN A 32 7.75 -9.45 -3.13
C ASN A 32 8.98 -9.55 -2.22
N VAL A 33 9.24 -10.73 -1.64
CA VAL A 33 10.36 -10.95 -0.69
C VAL A 33 11.70 -10.56 -1.32
N VAL A 34 11.91 -10.87 -2.60
CA VAL A 34 13.17 -10.66 -3.33
C VAL A 34 13.69 -9.22 -3.25
N TRP A 35 12.79 -8.23 -3.22
CA TRP A 35 13.15 -6.82 -3.15
C TRP A 35 12.73 -6.17 -1.82
N ALA A 36 11.57 -6.53 -1.26
CA ALA A 36 11.03 -5.90 -0.07
C ALA A 36 11.84 -6.22 1.20
N SER A 37 12.51 -7.38 1.27
CA SER A 37 13.41 -7.73 2.37
C SER A 37 14.64 -6.82 2.48
N LYS A 38 15.00 -6.13 1.38
CA LYS A 38 16.10 -5.17 1.33
C LYS A 38 15.70 -3.76 1.81
N ALA A 39 14.40 -3.48 1.98
CA ALA A 39 13.88 -2.18 2.39
C ALA A 39 14.38 -1.75 3.78
N SER A 40 14.36 -0.45 4.07
CA SER A 40 14.70 0.08 5.40
C SER A 40 13.62 -0.22 6.44
N ALA A 41 12.36 -0.25 6.00
CA ALA A 41 11.23 -0.63 6.83
C ALA A 41 10.12 -1.28 5.99
N LEU A 42 9.31 -2.11 6.66
CA LEU A 42 8.05 -2.63 6.15
C LEU A 42 6.90 -2.10 7.01
N ILE A 43 5.76 -1.86 6.37
CA ILE A 43 4.52 -1.44 7.03
C ILE A 43 3.38 -2.34 6.55
N PHE A 44 2.63 -2.96 7.46
CA PHE A 44 1.31 -3.50 7.14
C PHE A 44 0.26 -2.44 7.40
N THR A 45 -0.60 -2.24 6.41
CA THR A 45 -1.74 -1.34 6.49
C THR A 45 -2.98 -2.12 6.86
N VAL A 46 -3.69 -1.63 7.87
CA VAL A 46 -4.87 -2.27 8.42
C VAL A 46 -5.99 -1.23 8.51
N ALA A 47 -7.22 -1.64 8.26
CA ALA A 47 -8.39 -0.79 8.44
C ALA A 47 -9.44 -1.47 9.31
N SER A 48 -10.07 -0.71 10.21
CA SER A 48 -11.31 -1.16 10.86
C SER A 48 -12.48 -1.04 9.87
N LEU A 49 -13.18 -2.14 9.64
CA LEU A 49 -14.36 -2.18 8.77
C LEU A 49 -15.64 -1.77 9.50
N LYS A 50 -15.53 -1.36 10.76
CA LYS A 50 -16.63 -0.84 11.56
C LYS A 50 -16.39 0.61 11.95
N SER A 51 -17.48 1.35 12.09
CA SER A 51 -17.44 2.74 12.54
C SER A 51 -17.30 2.78 14.06
N ALA A 52 -16.26 3.44 14.55
CA ALA A 52 -16.01 3.64 15.99
C ALA A 52 -17.17 4.36 16.72
N ARG A 53 -18.06 5.02 15.97
CA ARG A 53 -19.19 5.78 16.54
C ARG A 53 -20.40 4.91 16.89
N ASN A 54 -20.60 3.80 16.18
CA ASN A 54 -21.86 3.05 16.25
C ASN A 54 -21.75 1.57 15.86
N ASP A 55 -20.55 1.04 15.69
CA ASP A 55 -20.26 -0.36 15.33
C ASP A 55 -20.87 -0.84 13.99
N ARG A 56 -21.41 0.08 13.18
CA ARG A 56 -21.96 -0.23 11.85
C ARG A 56 -20.86 -0.38 10.81
N PRO A 57 -21.09 -1.12 9.71
CA PRO A 57 -20.13 -1.23 8.62
C PRO A 57 -19.66 0.13 8.11
N ASN A 58 -18.34 0.31 8.03
CA ASN A 58 -17.71 1.52 7.52
C ASN A 58 -17.31 1.31 6.05
N ARG A 59 -18.25 1.62 5.15
CA ARG A 59 -18.08 1.42 3.70
C ARG A 59 -16.89 2.17 3.08
N VAL A 60 -16.40 3.24 3.73
CA VAL A 60 -15.31 4.09 3.21
C VAL A 60 -13.98 3.85 3.92
N ALA A 61 -13.88 2.84 4.80
CA ALA A 61 -12.68 2.58 5.58
C ALA A 61 -11.43 2.37 4.72
N LEU A 62 -11.54 1.58 3.65
CA LEU A 62 -10.44 1.30 2.73
C LEU A 62 -10.06 2.53 1.88
N TYR A 63 -11.05 3.35 1.50
CA TYR A 63 -10.81 4.62 0.82
C TYR A 63 -10.05 5.59 1.72
N ASP A 64 -10.48 5.72 2.98
CA ASP A 64 -9.84 6.57 3.97
C ASP A 64 -8.41 6.09 4.31
N LEU A 65 -8.18 4.78 4.40
CA LEU A 65 -6.82 4.21 4.51
C LEU A 65 -5.96 4.58 3.30
N GLY A 66 -6.48 4.44 2.08
CA GLY A 66 -5.79 4.83 0.86
C GLY A 66 -5.36 6.30 0.87
N GLN A 67 -6.22 7.20 1.36
CA GLN A 67 -5.88 8.62 1.53
C GLN A 67 -4.77 8.85 2.55
N ALA A 68 -4.75 8.10 3.66
CA ALA A 68 -3.68 8.17 4.64
C ALA A 68 -2.34 7.69 4.05
N VAL A 69 -2.36 6.58 3.32
CA VAL A 69 -1.18 6.03 2.63
C VAL A 69 -0.69 6.95 1.51
N GLN A 70 -1.58 7.61 0.78
CA GLN A 70 -1.19 8.59 -0.25
C GLN A 70 -0.45 9.78 0.36
N ASN A 71 -0.91 10.31 1.50
CA ASN A 71 -0.18 11.37 2.21
C ASN A 71 1.18 10.89 2.72
N MET A 72 1.25 9.66 3.23
CA MET A 72 2.52 9.02 3.60
C MET A 72 3.48 8.94 2.40
N ALA A 73 2.97 8.60 1.21
CA ALA A 73 3.78 8.49 0.01
C ALA A 73 4.33 9.85 -0.47
N VAL A 74 3.50 10.89 -0.43
CA VAL A 74 3.94 12.27 -0.73
C VAL A 74 5.02 12.72 0.26
N GLN A 75 4.82 12.46 1.55
CA GLN A 75 5.78 12.82 2.59
C GLN A 75 7.11 12.04 2.46
N ALA A 76 7.05 10.74 2.20
CA ALA A 76 8.24 9.92 1.97
C ALA A 76 9.05 10.48 0.79
N THR A 77 8.38 10.80 -0.32
CA THR A 77 9.03 11.39 -1.50
C THR A 77 9.69 12.73 -1.16
N ALA A 78 9.02 13.60 -0.39
CA ALA A 78 9.57 14.88 0.04
C ALA A 78 10.81 14.74 0.95
N LEU A 79 10.95 13.60 1.64
CA LEU A 79 12.11 13.25 2.46
C LEU A 79 13.21 12.51 1.68
N GLY A 80 13.05 12.35 0.36
CA GLY A 80 14.00 11.57 -0.47
C GLY A 80 13.91 10.06 -0.26
N LEU A 81 12.81 9.58 0.35
CA LEU A 81 12.51 8.17 0.51
C LEU A 81 11.61 7.68 -0.63
N HIS A 82 11.80 6.43 -0.98
CA HIS A 82 10.95 5.71 -1.92
C HIS A 82 10.01 4.78 -1.17
N ILE A 83 8.80 4.66 -1.69
CA ILE A 83 7.71 3.89 -1.11
C ILE A 83 7.10 2.99 -2.18
N HIS A 84 6.98 1.70 -1.88
CA HIS A 84 6.33 0.74 -2.77
C HIS A 84 5.23 0.00 -2.01
N GLN A 85 3.98 0.21 -2.45
CA GLN A 85 2.79 -0.44 -1.91
C GLN A 85 2.56 -1.77 -2.65
N MET A 86 2.14 -2.83 -1.95
CA MET A 86 2.01 -4.17 -2.52
C MET A 86 0.83 -4.94 -1.92
N GLY A 87 0.05 -5.59 -2.78
CA GLY A 87 -1.04 -6.50 -2.39
C GLY A 87 -0.61 -7.96 -2.27
N GLY A 88 0.61 -8.33 -2.68
CA GLY A 88 1.12 -9.70 -2.62
C GLY A 88 1.53 -10.09 -1.19
N ILE A 89 0.54 -10.31 -0.33
CA ILE A 89 0.70 -10.63 1.10
C ILE A 89 -0.14 -11.86 1.47
N HIS A 90 0.33 -12.64 2.45
CA HIS A 90 -0.43 -13.76 3.01
C HIS A 90 -1.35 -13.28 4.14
N VAL A 91 -2.55 -12.79 3.79
CA VAL A 91 -3.49 -12.16 4.74
C VAL A 91 -3.77 -13.04 5.97
N ASP A 92 -4.07 -14.33 5.78
CA ASP A 92 -4.36 -15.24 6.90
C ASP A 92 -3.15 -15.42 7.83
N LYS A 93 -1.94 -15.48 7.25
CA LYS A 93 -0.69 -15.55 8.02
C LYS A 93 -0.48 -14.27 8.81
N ILE A 94 -0.74 -13.10 8.22
CA ILE A 94 -0.61 -11.81 8.92
C ILE A 94 -1.62 -11.72 10.07
N ASN A 95 -2.87 -12.12 9.84
CA ASN A 95 -3.91 -12.10 10.86
C ASN A 95 -3.52 -12.95 12.07
N ALA A 96 -3.02 -14.17 11.83
CA ALA A 96 -2.56 -15.07 12.89
C ALA A 96 -1.28 -14.57 13.57
N GLU A 97 -0.27 -14.16 12.81
CA GLU A 97 1.04 -13.75 13.33
C GLU A 97 0.93 -12.46 14.15
N PHE A 98 0.16 -11.48 13.67
CA PHE A 98 0.04 -10.15 14.29
C PHE A 98 -1.21 -9.98 15.14
N GLN A 99 -2.00 -11.04 15.32
CA GLN A 99 -3.21 -11.06 16.15
C GLN A 99 -4.19 -9.93 15.75
N ILE A 100 -4.42 -9.79 14.45
CA ILE A 100 -5.30 -8.74 13.91
C ILE A 100 -6.75 -9.04 14.35
N PRO A 101 -7.48 -8.07 14.93
CA PRO A 101 -8.84 -8.30 15.37
C PRO A 101 -9.79 -8.66 14.21
N PRO A 102 -10.85 -9.46 14.42
CA PRO A 102 -11.73 -9.95 13.35
C PRO A 102 -12.50 -8.87 12.56
N ASP A 103 -12.70 -7.70 13.14
CA ASP A 103 -13.36 -6.54 12.52
C ASP A 103 -12.39 -5.61 11.78
N HIS A 104 -11.11 -6.00 11.74
CA HIS A 104 -10.06 -5.32 11.02
C HIS A 104 -9.61 -6.15 9.81
N THR A 105 -9.14 -5.47 8.78
CA THR A 105 -8.61 -6.13 7.59
C THR A 105 -7.26 -5.56 7.22
N VAL A 106 -6.29 -6.45 6.97
CA VAL A 106 -5.00 -6.10 6.39
C VAL A 106 -5.19 -5.90 4.89
N VAL A 107 -4.73 -4.77 4.36
CA VAL A 107 -5.04 -4.35 2.98
C VAL A 107 -3.84 -4.46 2.07
N THR A 108 -2.70 -3.90 2.49
CA THR A 108 -1.44 -3.90 1.74
C THR A 108 -0.25 -3.96 2.69
N ALA A 109 0.90 -4.37 2.16
CA ALA A 109 2.19 -4.06 2.74
C ALA A 109 2.84 -2.88 1.99
N ILE A 110 3.76 -2.19 2.66
CA ILE A 110 4.51 -1.08 2.12
C ILE A 110 5.99 -1.30 2.44
N ALA A 111 6.85 -1.25 1.43
CA ALA A 111 8.29 -1.13 1.61
C ALA A 111 8.70 0.35 1.55
N ILE A 112 9.55 0.79 2.49
CA ILE A 112 10.11 2.15 2.51
C ILE A 112 11.63 2.07 2.63
N GLY A 113 12.34 2.87 1.85
CA GLY A 113 13.79 2.99 1.94
C GLY A 113 14.36 4.06 1.01
N TYR A 114 15.68 4.15 0.96
CA TYR A 114 16.37 4.94 -0.05
C TYR A 114 16.52 4.14 -1.33
N VAL A 115 16.58 4.84 -2.48
CA VAL A 115 16.87 4.20 -3.78
C VAL A 115 18.23 3.52 -3.71
N GLY A 116 18.25 2.24 -4.09
CA GLY A 116 19.49 1.49 -4.29
C GLY A 116 19.99 1.59 -5.73
N ASP A 117 21.12 0.95 -5.99
CA ASP A 117 21.61 0.79 -7.36
C ASP A 117 20.71 -0.21 -8.13
N PRO A 118 20.09 0.17 -9.26
CA PRO A 118 19.30 -0.75 -10.08
C PRO A 118 20.09 -1.98 -10.54
N GLU A 119 21.40 -1.88 -10.69
CA GLU A 119 22.27 -3.01 -11.06
C GLU A 119 22.35 -4.07 -9.97
N SER A 120 21.99 -3.73 -8.72
CA SER A 120 21.87 -4.69 -7.61
C SER A 120 20.61 -5.57 -7.68
N LEU A 121 19.71 -5.31 -8.64
CA LEU A 121 18.56 -6.16 -8.91
C LEU A 121 18.99 -7.36 -9.75
N GLU A 122 18.99 -8.53 -9.11
CA GLU A 122 19.34 -9.82 -9.75
C GLU A 122 18.30 -10.28 -10.77
N ASN A 123 17.06 -9.80 -10.64
CA ASN A 123 15.95 -10.17 -11.51
C ASN A 123 15.82 -9.15 -12.65
N GLU A 124 16.01 -9.60 -13.89
CA GLU A 124 15.95 -8.74 -15.08
C GLU A 124 14.61 -8.00 -15.20
N ARG A 125 13.48 -8.68 -14.94
CA ARG A 125 12.15 -8.05 -14.99
C ARG A 125 12.01 -6.93 -13.96
N HIS A 126 12.61 -7.04 -12.78
CA HIS A 126 12.62 -5.97 -11.79
C HIS A 126 13.48 -4.78 -12.25
N ARG A 127 14.62 -5.07 -12.88
CA ARG A 127 15.51 -4.04 -13.44
C ARG A 127 14.85 -3.28 -14.59
N GLU A 128 14.27 -3.99 -15.55
CA GLU A 128 13.48 -3.42 -16.63
C GLU A 128 12.34 -2.55 -16.09
N GLY A 129 11.65 -3.04 -15.05
CA GLY A 129 10.56 -2.31 -14.38
C GLY A 129 11.00 -1.00 -13.71
N GLU A 130 12.18 -0.98 -13.07
CA GLU A 130 12.74 0.20 -12.42
C GLU A 130 13.09 1.30 -13.44
N LEU A 131 13.54 0.91 -14.64
CA LEU A 131 13.94 1.82 -15.72
C LEU A 131 12.79 2.17 -16.69
N ALA A 132 11.66 1.49 -16.58
CA ALA A 132 10.54 1.65 -17.50
C ALA A 132 9.92 3.06 -17.42
N THR A 133 9.55 3.60 -18.57
CA THR A 133 8.77 4.85 -18.61
C THR A 133 7.38 4.61 -18.03
N ARG A 134 6.92 5.56 -17.21
CA ARG A 134 5.62 5.47 -16.56
C ARG A 134 4.50 5.56 -17.59
N THR A 135 3.67 4.52 -17.65
CA THR A 135 2.44 4.51 -18.45
C THR A 135 1.21 4.64 -17.54
N ARG A 136 0.15 5.26 -18.06
CA ARG A 136 -1.16 5.39 -17.41
C ARG A 136 -2.24 5.14 -18.43
N LYS A 137 -3.41 4.71 -17.95
CA LYS A 137 -4.61 4.66 -18.77
C LYS A 137 -4.93 6.08 -19.30
N PRO A 138 -5.47 6.21 -20.51
CA PRO A 138 -6.01 7.48 -21.00
C PRO A 138 -7.21 7.91 -20.15
N LEU A 139 -7.46 9.22 -20.05
CA LEU A 139 -8.51 9.76 -19.17
C LEU A 139 -9.89 9.20 -19.50
N ARG A 140 -10.17 9.01 -20.80
CA ARG A 140 -11.44 8.46 -21.30
C ARG A 140 -11.80 7.06 -20.77
N GLU A 141 -10.85 6.32 -20.20
CA GLU A 141 -11.13 5.01 -19.58
C GLU A 141 -11.69 5.12 -18.15
N PHE A 142 -11.53 6.25 -17.47
CA PHE A 142 -11.92 6.41 -16.07
C PHE A 142 -12.50 7.78 -15.70
N VAL A 143 -12.69 8.67 -16.69
CA VAL A 143 -13.33 9.98 -16.55
C VAL A 143 -14.52 10.05 -17.50
N PHE A 144 -15.72 10.00 -16.93
CA PHE A 144 -16.98 10.02 -17.66
C PHE A 144 -17.79 11.28 -17.33
N GLY A 145 -18.62 11.75 -18.26
CA GLY A 145 -19.54 12.87 -18.08
C GLY A 145 -20.98 12.41 -18.30
N GLY A 146 -21.90 12.77 -17.40
CA GLY A 146 -23.28 12.27 -17.47
C GLY A 146 -23.39 10.85 -16.92
N ASN A 147 -23.51 9.86 -17.80
CA ASN A 147 -23.63 8.45 -17.41
C ASN A 147 -22.29 7.71 -17.43
N TRP A 148 -22.25 6.53 -16.80
CA TRP A 148 -21.09 5.64 -16.83
C TRP A 148 -20.76 5.24 -18.28
N GLY A 149 -19.52 5.47 -18.70
CA GLY A 149 -19.04 5.17 -20.06
C GLY A 149 -19.27 6.27 -21.09
N GLU A 150 -19.98 7.35 -20.75
CA GLU A 150 -20.09 8.53 -21.62
C GLU A 150 -18.86 9.43 -21.42
N GLU A 151 -18.09 9.69 -22.48
CA GLU A 151 -16.87 10.49 -22.37
C GLU A 151 -17.18 11.95 -22.01
N MET A 152 -16.39 12.53 -21.09
CA MET A 152 -16.57 13.90 -20.59
C MET A 152 -16.19 15.00 -21.61
N GLY A 153 -15.67 14.64 -22.79
CA GLY A 153 -15.25 15.60 -23.82
C GLY A 153 -14.05 16.49 -23.42
N ILE A 154 -13.23 16.05 -22.45
CA ILE A 154 -12.01 16.75 -22.04
C ILE A 154 -11.00 16.67 -23.19
N ARG A 155 -10.50 17.83 -23.65
CA ARG A 155 -9.37 17.87 -24.58
C ARG A 155 -8.08 17.57 -23.80
N GLU A 156 -7.35 16.53 -24.23
CA GLU A 156 -6.03 16.16 -23.69
C GLU A 156 -4.94 17.17 -24.09
#